data_AF-A0A2N1M7I9-F1
#
_entry.id   AF-A0A2N1M7I9-F1
#
_cell.length_a   1.000
_cell.length_b   1.000
_cell.length_c   1.000
_cell.angle_alpha   90.00
_cell.angle_beta   90.00
_cell.angle_gamma   90.00
#
_symmetry.space_group_name_H-M   'P 1'
#
loop_
_entity.id
_entity.type
_entity.pdbx_description
1 polymer ?
#
loop_
_entity_poly.entity_id
_entity_poly.type
_entity_poly.pdbx_seq_one_letter_code
_entity_poly.pdbx_strand_id
1 'polypeptide(L)'
;MAVIGFEDEKIIQQLLDKIEFFPIFLQIEKLSVVILGLGYSSKDGYYGAGEGFTSSFITRYQNSQHLFLLKLEDNQCILEIYHNANKIEQFTESMPNDVWKKVSIHKKFSGSYLFRITHETTQNLLQFEVAICKPDE
;
A
#
# COMPACT_ATOMS: atom_id res chain seq x y z
N MET A 1 25.06 -27.87 4.32
CA MET A 1 25.73 -27.41 3.09
C MET A 1 24.97 -26.19 2.59
N ALA A 2 25.32 -24.98 3.06
CA ALA A 2 24.78 -23.73 2.53
C ALA A 2 25.78 -23.24 1.48
N VAL A 3 25.56 -23.60 0.21
CA VAL A 3 26.57 -23.52 -0.88
C VAL A 3 26.71 -22.11 -1.47
N ILE A 4 26.04 -21.09 -0.93
CA ILE A 4 25.96 -19.76 -1.57
C ILE A 4 26.03 -18.56 -0.61
N GLY A 5 26.38 -18.75 0.67
CA GLY A 5 26.67 -17.62 1.58
C GLY A 5 25.51 -16.65 1.84
N PHE A 6 24.27 -16.98 1.46
CA PHE A 6 23.08 -16.15 1.71
C PHE A 6 22.77 -15.96 3.20
N GLU A 7 23.36 -16.76 4.07
CA GLU A 7 23.26 -16.64 5.53
C GLU A 7 24.40 -15.78 6.12
N ASP A 8 25.32 -15.26 5.28
CA ASP A 8 26.38 -14.36 5.75
C ASP A 8 25.77 -13.01 6.12
N GLU A 9 25.81 -12.69 7.40
CA GLU A 9 25.26 -11.45 7.95
C GLU A 9 25.83 -10.20 7.26
N LYS A 10 27.09 -10.21 6.82
CA LYS A 10 27.69 -9.05 6.13
C LYS A 10 27.08 -8.88 4.75
N ILE A 11 26.84 -9.98 4.03
CA ILE A 11 26.18 -9.96 2.72
C ILE A 11 24.73 -9.49 2.89
N ILE A 12 24.01 -10.02 3.89
CA ILE A 12 22.64 -9.60 4.19
C ILE A 12 22.59 -8.10 4.50
N GLN A 13 23.43 -7.61 5.41
CA GLN A 13 23.45 -6.19 5.77
C GLN A 13 23.78 -5.28 4.58
N GLN A 14 24.76 -5.64 3.74
CA GLN A 14 25.07 -4.88 2.52
C GLN A 14 23.93 -4.86 1.49
N LEU A 15 23.14 -5.93 1.43
CA LEU A 15 21.96 -5.99 0.55
C LEU A 15 20.80 -5.16 1.12
N LEU A 16 20.60 -5.18 2.45
CA LEU A 16 19.57 -4.39 3.12
C LEU A 16 19.86 -2.89 3.05
N ASP A 17 21.13 -2.47 3.16
CA ASP A 17 21.54 -1.06 3.13
C ASP A 17 21.14 -0.33 1.82
N LYS A 18 20.94 -1.07 0.73
CA LYS A 18 20.54 -0.51 -0.58
C LYS A 18 19.03 -0.56 -0.84
N ILE A 19 18.24 -1.10 0.08
CA ILE A 19 16.79 -1.24 -0.10
C ILE A 19 16.11 -0.07 0.61
N GLU A 20 15.56 0.85 -0.19
CA GLU A 20 14.85 2.02 0.33
C GLU A 20 13.54 1.65 1.04
N PHE A 21 12.90 0.54 0.65
CA PHE A 21 11.65 0.09 1.25
C PHE A 21 11.42 -1.41 1.12
N PHE A 22 10.87 -2.02 2.17
CA PHE A 22 10.45 -3.42 2.19
C PHE A 22 8.93 -3.55 2.07
N PRO A 23 8.42 -4.28 1.06
CA PRO A 23 6.99 -4.53 0.94
C PRO A 23 6.39 -5.21 2.19
N ILE A 24 5.26 -4.69 2.67
CA ILE A 24 4.59 -5.21 3.86
C ILE A 24 3.34 -5.97 3.45
N PHE A 25 3.27 -7.25 3.80
CA PHE A 25 2.16 -8.13 3.44
C PHE A 25 1.18 -8.29 4.60
N LEU A 26 -0.10 -8.00 4.37
CA LEU A 26 -1.16 -8.02 5.39
C LEU A 26 -2.41 -8.75 4.86
N GLN A 27 -3.01 -9.64 5.65
CA GLN A 27 -4.11 -10.55 5.22
C GLN A 27 -5.52 -10.06 5.61
N ILE A 28 -6.41 -9.81 4.63
CA ILE A 28 -7.86 -9.62 4.87
C ILE A 28 -8.56 -10.90 4.46
N GLU A 29 -9.01 -11.69 5.42
CA GLU A 29 -9.63 -13.00 5.14
C GLU A 29 -8.73 -13.86 4.22
N LYS A 30 -9.02 -13.91 2.92
CA LYS A 30 -8.26 -14.65 1.89
C LYS A 30 -7.48 -13.75 0.92
N LEU A 31 -7.53 -12.43 1.11
CA LEU A 31 -6.84 -11.43 0.29
C LEU A 31 -5.50 -11.06 0.93
N SER A 32 -4.42 -11.29 0.19
CA SER A 32 -3.10 -10.76 0.52
C SER A 32 -2.98 -9.35 -0.04
N VAL A 33 -2.83 -8.36 0.85
CA VAL A 33 -2.62 -6.96 0.47
C VAL A 33 -1.18 -6.60 0.77
N VAL A 34 -0.52 -5.94 -0.18
CA VAL A 34 0.87 -5.50 -0.06
C VAL A 34 0.94 -3.98 -0.07
N ILE A 35 1.60 -3.42 0.93
CA ILE A 35 1.99 -2.01 0.98
C ILE A 35 3.35 -1.91 0.30
N LEU A 36 3.45 -1.05 -0.70
CA LEU A 36 4.62 -0.88 -1.58
C LEU A 36 5.33 0.46 -1.37
N GLY A 37 4.66 1.41 -0.69
CA GLY A 37 5.24 2.69 -0.34
C GLY A 37 4.46 3.30 0.81
N LEU A 38 5.18 3.98 1.69
CA LEU A 38 4.61 4.81 2.75
C LEU A 38 4.68 6.27 2.30
N GLY A 39 3.63 6.99 2.61
CA GLY A 39 3.48 8.40 2.31
C GLY A 39 2.57 9.02 3.36
N TYR A 40 2.80 10.27 3.70
CA TYR A 40 2.27 10.87 4.93
C TYR A 40 1.50 12.14 4.63
N SER A 41 0.37 12.34 5.31
CA SER A 41 -0.39 13.58 5.21
C SER A 41 -1.25 13.80 6.45
N SER A 42 -1.46 15.07 6.79
CA SER A 42 -2.45 15.48 7.78
C SER A 42 -3.86 15.62 7.19
N LYS A 43 -4.08 15.25 5.92
CA LYS A 43 -5.38 15.33 5.26
C LYS A 43 -6.39 14.40 5.94
N ASP A 44 -7.53 14.97 6.32
CA ASP A 44 -8.60 14.21 6.94
C ASP A 44 -9.15 13.13 6.01
N GLY A 45 -9.51 11.98 6.60
CA GLY A 45 -9.98 10.81 5.87
C GLY A 45 -8.89 9.97 5.19
N TYR A 46 -7.61 10.36 5.25
CA TYR A 46 -6.48 9.54 4.79
C TYR A 46 -5.81 8.78 5.94
N TYR A 47 -6.25 8.99 7.18
CA TYR A 47 -5.75 8.30 8.37
C TYR A 47 -4.22 8.38 8.48
N GLY A 48 -3.65 9.56 8.24
CA GLY A 48 -2.21 9.78 8.29
C GLY A 48 -1.44 9.40 7.02
N ALA A 49 -2.05 8.65 6.09
CA ALA A 49 -1.45 8.36 4.80
C ALA A 49 -1.48 9.59 3.89
N GLY A 50 -0.59 9.66 2.91
CA GLY A 50 -0.44 10.79 2.02
C GLY A 50 0.33 10.47 0.75
N GLU A 51 0.81 11.50 0.08
CA GLU A 51 1.59 11.37 -1.15
C GLU A 51 2.74 10.36 -0.99
N GLY A 52 2.82 9.41 -1.92
CA GLY A 52 3.78 8.29 -1.87
C GLY A 52 3.21 7.00 -1.29
N PHE A 53 2.07 7.05 -0.60
CA PHE A 53 1.42 5.83 -0.11
C PHE A 53 0.91 5.00 -1.29
N THR A 54 1.35 3.75 -1.34
CA THR A 54 0.97 2.81 -2.40
C THR A 54 0.65 1.44 -1.81
N SER A 55 -0.51 0.89 -2.18
CA SER A 55 -0.98 -0.41 -1.70
C SER A 55 -1.69 -1.17 -2.80
N SER A 56 -1.54 -2.49 -2.81
CA SER A 56 -2.15 -3.32 -3.85
C SER A 56 -2.59 -4.69 -3.37
N PHE A 57 -3.53 -5.27 -4.10
CA PHE A 57 -3.93 -6.66 -3.91
C PHE A 57 -4.41 -7.26 -5.22
N ILE A 58 -4.39 -8.60 -5.28
CA ILE A 58 -4.89 -9.34 -6.43
C ILE A 58 -6.26 -9.91 -6.08
N THR A 59 -7.24 -9.68 -6.96
CA THR A 59 -8.55 -10.31 -6.82
C THR A 59 -9.19 -10.61 -8.17
N ARG A 60 -10.26 -11.40 -8.15
CA ARG A 60 -11.01 -11.72 -9.35
C ARG A 60 -11.95 -10.56 -9.69
N TYR A 61 -11.85 -10.05 -10.91
CA TYR A 61 -12.68 -8.99 -11.49
C TYR A 61 -13.00 -9.39 -12.93
N GLN A 62 -14.24 -9.19 -13.39
CA GLN A 62 -14.67 -9.58 -14.74
C GLN A 62 -14.23 -11.00 -15.19
N ASN A 63 -14.30 -11.99 -14.28
CA ASN A 63 -13.92 -13.40 -14.51
C ASN A 63 -12.41 -13.72 -14.70
N SER A 64 -11.49 -12.79 -14.46
CA SER A 64 -10.05 -13.08 -14.38
C SER A 64 -9.38 -12.38 -13.19
N GLN A 65 -8.13 -12.77 -12.87
CA GLN A 65 -7.37 -12.13 -11.80
C GLN A 65 -6.78 -10.81 -12.29
N HIS A 66 -6.92 -9.79 -11.45
CA HIS A 66 -6.45 -8.44 -11.71
C HIS A 66 -5.69 -7.91 -10.50
N LEU A 67 -4.68 -7.09 -10.76
CA LEU A 67 -4.00 -6.33 -9.73
C LEU A 67 -4.74 -4.99 -9.55
N PHE A 68 -5.16 -4.73 -8.33
CA PHE A 68 -5.70 -3.44 -7.91
C PHE A 68 -4.61 -2.68 -7.19
N LEU A 69 -4.25 -1.50 -7.68
CA LEU A 69 -3.21 -0.65 -7.14
C LEU A 69 -3.80 0.70 -6.74
N LEU A 70 -3.78 1.01 -5.46
CA LEU A 70 -4.11 2.34 -4.94
C LEU A 70 -2.83 3.14 -4.74
N LYS A 71 -2.82 4.36 -5.28
CA LYS A 71 -1.79 5.38 -5.06
C LYS A 71 -2.43 6.62 -4.47
N LEU A 72 -1.74 7.25 -3.53
CA LEU A 72 -2.05 8.59 -3.07
C LEU A 72 -1.01 9.53 -3.67
N GLU A 73 -1.47 10.46 -4.51
CA GLU A 73 -0.63 11.42 -5.24
C GLU A 73 -1.38 12.76 -5.30
N ASP A 74 -0.71 13.89 -5.04
CA ASP A 74 -1.29 15.24 -5.17
C ASP A 74 -2.67 15.42 -4.50
N ASN A 75 -2.86 14.88 -3.30
CA ASN A 75 -4.17 14.86 -2.59
C ASN A 75 -5.31 14.15 -3.35
N GLN A 76 -4.98 13.28 -4.29
CA GLN A 76 -5.90 12.42 -5.02
C GLN A 76 -5.66 10.95 -4.66
N CYS A 77 -6.73 10.18 -4.69
CA CYS A 77 -6.71 8.73 -4.61
C CYS A 77 -6.87 8.16 -6.01
N ILE A 78 -5.82 7.54 -6.52
CA ILE A 78 -5.77 6.95 -7.85
C ILE A 78 -5.84 5.43 -7.69
N LEU A 79 -6.86 4.82 -8.24
CA LEU A 79 -7.02 3.37 -8.30
C LEU A 79 -6.79 2.91 -9.73
N GLU A 80 -5.73 2.14 -9.92
CA GLU A 80 -5.39 1.52 -11.20
C GLU A 80 -5.69 0.01 -11.15
N ILE A 81 -6.25 -0.51 -12.25
CA ILE A 81 -6.52 -1.93 -12.41
C ILE A 81 -5.66 -2.45 -13.55
N TYR A 82 -4.89 -3.51 -13.28
CA TYR A 82 -4.00 -4.13 -14.25
C TYR A 82 -4.39 -5.57 -14.57
N HIS A 83 -4.24 -5.95 -15.83
CA HIS A 83 -4.35 -7.32 -16.34
C HIS A 83 -3.16 -7.62 -17.26
N ASN A 84 -2.43 -8.71 -16.98
CA ASN A 84 -1.25 -9.11 -17.77
C ASN A 84 -0.27 -7.94 -18.04
N ALA A 85 0.10 -7.21 -16.98
CA ALA A 85 0.96 -6.02 -17.01
C ALA A 85 0.41 -4.78 -17.75
N ASN A 86 -0.79 -4.84 -18.32
CA ASN A 86 -1.43 -3.69 -18.96
C ASN A 86 -2.41 -3.03 -17.99
N LYS A 87 -2.35 -1.69 -17.88
CA LYS A 87 -3.38 -0.93 -17.18
C LYS A 87 -4.66 -0.93 -18.01
N ILE A 88 -5.74 -1.48 -17.46
CA ILE A 88 -7.02 -1.60 -18.17
C ILE A 88 -8.02 -0.52 -17.76
N GLU A 89 -7.98 -0.09 -16.50
CA GLU A 89 -8.89 0.91 -15.95
C GLU A 89 -8.15 1.78 -14.92
N GLN A 90 -8.61 3.04 -14.79
CA GLN A 90 -8.13 3.97 -13.79
C GLN A 90 -9.31 4.80 -13.28
N PHE A 91 -9.38 4.96 -11.96
CA PHE A 91 -10.33 5.82 -11.28
C PHE A 91 -9.57 6.82 -10.40
N THR A 92 -10.02 8.06 -10.37
CA THR A 92 -9.42 9.12 -9.55
C THR A 92 -10.52 9.79 -8.75
N GLU A 93 -10.37 9.85 -7.44
CA GLU A 93 -11.29 10.55 -6.53
C GLU A 93 -10.50 11.25 -5.42
N SER A 94 -11.18 12.05 -4.60
CA SER A 94 -10.54 12.76 -3.48
C SER A 94 -10.27 11.88 -2.26
N MET A 95 -10.99 10.75 -2.10
CA MET A 95 -10.90 9.86 -0.94
C MET A 95 -10.79 8.36 -1.32
N PRO A 96 -10.11 7.53 -0.51
CA PRO A 96 -9.91 6.11 -0.81
C PRO A 96 -11.23 5.32 -0.88
N ASN A 97 -12.20 5.69 -0.05
CA ASN A 97 -13.51 5.05 -0.04
C ASN A 97 -14.33 5.40 -1.28
N ASP A 98 -14.17 6.60 -1.82
CA ASP A 98 -14.95 7.05 -2.97
C ASP A 98 -14.41 6.48 -4.27
N VAL A 99 -13.08 6.39 -4.42
CA VAL A 99 -12.48 5.70 -5.56
C VAL A 99 -12.85 4.22 -5.58
N TRP A 100 -12.87 3.57 -4.41
CA TRP A 100 -13.23 2.15 -4.29
C TRP A 100 -14.68 1.86 -4.69
N LYS A 101 -15.62 2.76 -4.36
CA LYS A 101 -17.04 2.61 -4.73
C LYS A 101 -17.26 2.49 -6.25
N LYS A 102 -16.34 3.00 -7.08
CA LYS A 102 -16.44 2.94 -8.56
C LYS A 102 -16.37 1.53 -9.12
N VAL A 103 -15.54 0.66 -8.53
CA VAL A 103 -15.31 -0.71 -9.03
C VAL A 103 -16.49 -1.64 -8.70
N SER A 104 -17.21 -1.34 -7.63
CA SER A 104 -18.42 -2.08 -7.20
C SER A 104 -18.22 -3.58 -6.91
N ILE A 105 -17.00 -4.04 -6.63
CA ILE A 105 -16.70 -5.39 -6.09
C ILE A 105 -16.38 -5.34 -4.60
N HIS A 106 -16.46 -6.49 -3.92
CA HIS A 106 -16.23 -6.62 -2.46
C HIS A 106 -16.86 -5.49 -1.61
N LYS A 107 -18.11 -5.13 -1.91
CA LYS A 107 -18.85 -4.00 -1.32
C LYS A 107 -18.97 -4.04 0.22
N LYS A 108 -18.64 -5.18 0.85
CA LYS A 108 -18.58 -5.31 2.32
C LYS A 108 -17.43 -4.54 2.96
N PHE A 109 -16.37 -4.22 2.20
CA PHE A 109 -15.20 -3.52 2.70
C PHE A 109 -15.14 -2.08 2.19
N SER A 110 -14.72 -1.16 3.07
CA SER A 110 -14.35 0.19 2.66
C SER A 110 -13.00 0.16 1.92
N GLY A 111 -12.74 1.15 1.07
CA GLY A 111 -11.46 1.27 0.37
C GLY A 111 -10.30 1.43 1.35
N SER A 112 -10.47 2.29 2.37
CA SER A 112 -9.45 2.52 3.39
C SER A 112 -9.08 1.26 4.18
N TYR A 113 -10.04 0.38 4.45
CA TYR A 113 -9.79 -0.92 5.08
C TYR A 113 -9.10 -1.89 4.12
N LEU A 114 -9.60 -1.99 2.89
CA LEU A 114 -9.11 -2.94 1.88
C LEU A 114 -7.66 -2.66 1.48
N PHE A 115 -7.30 -1.40 1.30
CA PHE A 115 -5.94 -0.97 0.96
C PHE A 115 -5.03 -0.79 2.17
N ARG A 116 -5.46 -1.25 3.36
CA ARG A 116 -4.65 -1.28 4.60
C ARG A 116 -4.25 0.06 5.16
N ILE A 117 -4.87 1.14 4.71
CA ILE A 117 -4.61 2.47 5.27
C ILE A 117 -4.92 2.46 6.77
N THR A 118 -6.08 1.90 7.17
CA THR A 118 -6.50 1.87 8.58
C THR A 118 -5.97 0.68 9.39
N HIS A 119 -5.08 -0.14 8.84
CA HIS A 119 -4.56 -1.31 9.54
C HIS A 119 -3.61 -0.90 10.66
N GLU A 120 -3.62 -1.58 11.81
CA GLU A 120 -2.79 -1.24 12.97
C GLU A 120 -1.30 -1.14 12.62
N THR A 121 -0.77 -2.09 11.85
CA THR A 121 0.63 -2.09 11.42
C THR A 121 0.95 -0.85 10.58
N THR A 122 0.06 -0.51 9.64
CA THR A 122 0.22 0.68 8.80
C THR A 122 0.14 1.95 9.65
N GLN A 123 -0.83 2.05 10.55
CA GLN A 123 -1.02 3.20 11.42
C GLN A 123 0.18 3.41 12.34
N ASN A 124 0.74 2.34 12.89
CA ASN A 124 1.96 2.43 13.69
C ASN A 124 3.12 3.00 12.86
N LEU A 125 3.33 2.50 11.64
CA LEU A 125 4.38 3.01 10.75
C LEU A 125 4.15 4.46 10.32
N LEU A 126 2.89 4.83 10.10
CA LEU A 126 2.50 6.20 9.78
C LEU A 126 2.73 7.16 10.97
N GLN A 127 2.62 6.67 12.21
CA GLN A 127 2.88 7.45 13.42
C GLN A 127 4.37 7.55 13.77
N PHE A 128 5.16 6.51 13.50
CA PHE A 128 6.59 6.50 13.80
C PHE A 128 7.33 7.64 13.11
N GLU A 129 7.06 7.91 11.84
CA GLU A 129 7.74 8.97 11.09
C GLU A 129 7.26 10.40 11.44
N VAL A 130 5.97 10.56 11.77
CA VAL A 130 5.42 11.84 12.26
C VAL A 130 6.08 12.27 13.58
N ALA A 131 6.49 11.30 14.42
CA ALA A 131 7.15 11.59 15.69
C ALA A 131 8.61 12.07 15.53
N ILE A 132 9.28 11.78 14.41
CA ILE A 132 10.69 12.16 14.17
C ILE A 132 10.78 13.65 13.75
N CYS A 133 9.68 14.25 13.28
CA CYS A 133 9.62 15.64 12.82
C CYS A 133 9.04 16.62 13.86
N LYS A 134 9.29 16.41 15.15
CA LYS A 134 9.09 17.49 16.14
C LYS A 134 10.43 18.19 16.37
N PRO A 135 10.62 19.46 15.94
CA PRO A 135 11.72 20.24 16.46
C PRO A 135 11.50 20.40 17.97
N ASP A 136 12.58 20.23 18.74
CA ASP A 136 12.62 20.67 20.13
C ASP A 136 12.24 22.15 20.18
N GLU A 137 11.26 22.49 21.03
CA GLU A 137 10.82 23.87 21.30
C GLU A 137 11.86 24.64 22.12
#